data_AF-A0A2D4S173-F1
#
_entry.id   AF-A0A2D4S173-F1
#
_cell.length_a   1.000
_cell.length_b   1.000
_cell.length_c   1.000
_cell.angle_alpha   90.00
_cell.angle_beta   90.00
_cell.angle_gamma   90.00
#
_symmetry.space_group_name_H-M   'P 1'
#
loop_
_entity.id
_entity.type
_entity.pdbx_description
1 polymer ?
#
loop_
_entity_poly.entity_id
_entity_poly.type
_entity_poly.pdbx_seq_one_letter_code
_entity_poly.pdbx_strand_id
1 'polypeptide(L)'
;MTKLPITLCTALFCLLLGCDNGLGKSDMKGVFTTDHGECVKEGDVGLKIHKNEIHIDFYCFLKQCNDMDGTIEKGGFFYISDRNGHYIQGRIGNESATGSWFTTINENKCSGTWFAKRNTE
;
A
#
# COMPACT_ATOMS: atom_id res chain seq x y z
N MET A 1 -5.77 -42.37 -31.03
CA MET A 1 -6.12 -42.30 -29.59
C MET A 1 -4.89 -41.85 -28.81
N THR A 2 -4.67 -40.55 -28.67
CA THR A 2 -3.61 -39.96 -27.85
C THR A 2 -4.22 -39.54 -26.52
N LYS A 3 -3.84 -40.23 -25.44
CA LYS A 3 -4.28 -39.92 -24.08
C LYS A 3 -3.56 -38.65 -23.61
N LEU A 4 -4.28 -37.54 -23.55
CA LEU A 4 -3.81 -36.29 -22.94
C LEU A 4 -3.70 -36.50 -21.42
N PRO A 5 -2.57 -36.22 -20.76
CA PRO A 5 -2.45 -36.38 -19.32
C PRO A 5 -3.26 -35.29 -18.60
N ILE A 6 -4.34 -35.70 -17.94
CA ILE A 6 -5.24 -34.88 -17.10
C ILE A 6 -4.50 -34.22 -15.91
N THR A 7 -3.25 -34.60 -15.66
CA THR A 7 -2.44 -34.16 -14.52
C THR A 7 -1.84 -32.74 -14.67
N LEU A 8 -1.90 -32.13 -15.86
CA LEU A 8 -1.28 -30.81 -16.10
C LEU A 8 -2.19 -29.61 -15.76
N CYS A 9 -3.50 -29.81 -15.55
CA CYS A 9 -4.44 -28.72 -15.23
C CYS A 9 -4.44 -28.30 -13.75
N THR A 10 -4.05 -29.16 -12.83
CA THR A 10 -4.19 -28.89 -11.39
C THR A 10 -3.06 -28.06 -10.79
N ALA A 11 -1.90 -28.00 -11.43
CA ALA A 11 -0.77 -27.18 -10.98
C ALA A 11 -0.94 -25.68 -11.33
N LEU A 12 -1.74 -25.36 -12.35
CA LEU A 12 -1.95 -23.99 -12.80
C LEU A 12 -3.01 -23.24 -11.95
N PHE A 13 -3.92 -23.97 -11.29
CA PHE A 13 -4.98 -23.37 -10.47
C PHE A 13 -4.49 -22.90 -9.09
N CYS A 14 -3.42 -23.50 -8.54
CA CYS A 14 -2.85 -23.08 -7.25
C CYS A 14 -2.06 -21.77 -7.33
N LEU A 15 -1.61 -21.34 -8.51
CA LEU A 15 -0.96 -20.05 -8.71
C LEU A 15 -1.95 -18.87 -8.78
N LEU A 16 -3.26 -19.15 -8.89
CA LEU A 16 -4.31 -18.12 -8.96
C LEU A 16 -4.94 -17.79 -7.60
N LEU A 17 -4.66 -18.55 -6.54
CA LEU A 17 -5.14 -18.25 -5.17
C LEU A 17 -4.24 -17.23 -4.44
N GLY A 18 -3.17 -16.75 -5.08
CA GLY A 18 -2.28 -15.72 -4.55
C GLY A 18 -2.72 -14.29 -4.83
N CYS A 19 -3.68 -14.08 -5.73
CA CYS A 19 -4.04 -12.78 -6.28
C CYS A 19 -5.08 -12.01 -5.44
N ASP A 20 -4.89 -11.84 -4.12
CA ASP A 20 -5.60 -10.74 -3.40
C ASP A 20 -5.08 -10.39 -1.99
N ASN A 21 -3.85 -10.78 -1.63
CA ASN A 21 -3.52 -10.86 -0.21
C ASN A 21 -2.82 -9.63 0.40
N GLY A 22 -2.40 -8.64 -0.41
CA GLY A 22 -1.71 -7.44 0.10
C GLY A 22 -2.68 -6.45 0.76
N LEU A 23 -3.57 -5.89 -0.05
CA LEU A 23 -4.55 -4.91 0.41
C LEU A 23 -5.72 -5.54 1.14
N GLY A 24 -6.12 -6.77 0.80
CA GLY A 24 -7.28 -7.49 1.36
C GLY A 24 -7.41 -7.41 2.88
N LYS A 25 -6.29 -7.43 3.60
CA LYS A 25 -6.21 -7.44 5.07
C LYS A 25 -6.02 -6.06 5.71
N SER A 26 -6.11 -4.98 4.96
CA SER A 26 -5.92 -3.61 5.47
C SER A 26 -7.18 -3.09 6.15
N ASP A 27 -7.01 -2.39 7.28
CA ASP A 27 -8.09 -1.69 7.99
C ASP A 27 -8.66 -0.53 7.17
N MET A 28 -7.81 0.12 6.37
CA MET A 28 -8.21 1.14 5.40
C MET A 28 -7.51 0.91 4.05
N LYS A 29 -8.20 1.22 2.95
CA LYS A 29 -7.66 1.10 1.58
C LYS A 29 -7.97 2.35 0.77
N GLY A 30 -7.12 2.68 -0.17
CA GLY A 30 -7.41 3.68 -1.18
C GLY A 30 -6.26 3.84 -2.15
N VAL A 31 -5.95 5.08 -2.51
CA VAL A 31 -4.99 5.39 -3.58
C VAL A 31 -3.98 6.45 -3.16
N PHE A 32 -2.84 6.47 -3.83
CA PHE A 32 -1.90 7.58 -3.82
C PHE A 32 -1.78 8.21 -5.22
N THR A 33 -1.40 9.48 -5.25
CA THR A 33 -1.00 10.20 -6.47
C THR A 33 0.43 10.72 -6.32
N THR A 34 1.14 10.82 -7.44
CA THR A 34 2.45 11.49 -7.53
C THR A 34 2.28 12.88 -8.14
N ASP A 35 2.53 13.91 -7.34
CA ASP A 35 2.40 15.31 -7.72
C ASP A 35 3.72 15.88 -8.26
N HIS A 36 4.85 15.33 -7.80
CA HIS A 36 6.20 15.72 -8.22
C HIS A 36 7.10 14.50 -8.49
N GLY A 37 7.98 14.63 -9.49
CA GLY A 37 8.93 13.59 -9.91
C GLY A 37 8.42 12.72 -11.07
N GLU A 38 9.33 11.92 -11.64
CA GLU A 38 9.06 11.00 -12.75
C GLU A 38 8.78 9.57 -12.26
N CYS A 39 7.98 9.44 -11.20
CA CYS A 39 7.52 8.14 -10.69
C CYS A 39 6.15 7.75 -11.25
N VAL A 40 5.72 6.53 -10.90
CA VAL A 40 4.36 6.03 -11.15
C VAL A 40 3.35 7.07 -10.69
N LYS A 41 2.40 7.42 -11.57
CA LYS A 41 1.47 8.55 -11.33
C LYS A 41 0.42 8.25 -10.25
N GLU A 42 0.00 7.01 -10.14
CA GLU A 42 -1.00 6.57 -9.19
C GLU A 42 -0.80 5.10 -8.82
N GLY A 43 -1.31 4.71 -7.66
CA GLY A 43 -1.32 3.34 -7.21
C GLY A 43 -2.16 3.20 -5.96
N ASP A 44 -2.10 2.04 -5.33
CA ASP A 44 -2.94 1.74 -4.19
C ASP A 44 -2.21 1.98 -2.87
N VAL A 45 -2.96 2.31 -1.82
CA VAL A 45 -2.45 2.41 -0.46
C VAL A 45 -3.28 1.53 0.49
N GLY A 46 -2.61 0.81 1.37
CA GLY A 46 -3.21 0.01 2.43
C GLY A 46 -2.70 0.46 3.79
N LEU A 47 -3.59 0.63 4.76
CA LEU A 47 -3.25 0.97 6.15
C LEU A 47 -3.67 -0.19 7.06
N LYS A 48 -2.73 -0.66 7.88
CA LYS A 48 -3.00 -1.55 9.01
C LYS A 48 -2.77 -0.77 10.30
N ILE A 49 -3.74 -0.79 11.20
CA ILE A 49 -3.77 0.03 12.41
C ILE A 49 -3.98 -0.90 13.60
N HIS A 50 -3.00 -0.94 14.49
CA HIS A 50 -3.11 -1.67 15.74
C HIS A 50 -2.79 -0.75 16.92
N LYS A 51 -3.79 -0.47 17.77
CA LYS A 51 -3.67 0.46 18.90
C LYS A 51 -3.18 1.85 18.43
N ASN A 52 -1.95 2.21 18.77
CA ASN A 52 -1.30 3.46 18.41
C ASN A 52 -0.18 3.26 17.37
N GLU A 53 -0.17 2.12 16.68
CA GLU A 53 0.78 1.82 15.62
C GLU A 53 0.06 1.78 14.27
N ILE A 54 0.75 2.25 13.24
CA ILE A 54 0.30 2.23 11.86
C ILE A 54 1.39 1.63 10.97
N HIS A 55 0.98 0.75 10.07
CA HIS A 55 1.76 0.28 8.94
C HIS A 55 1.07 0.73 7.66
N ILE A 56 1.80 1.37 6.76
CA ILE A 56 1.28 1.87 5.48
C ILE A 56 2.03 1.21 4.35
N ASP A 57 1.30 0.53 3.48
CA ASP A 57 1.81 -0.10 2.27
C ASP A 57 1.42 0.71 1.03
N PHE A 58 2.36 0.99 0.14
CA PHE A 58 2.13 1.58 -1.19
C PHE A 58 2.35 0.52 -2.26
N TYR A 59 1.40 0.37 -3.18
CA TYR A 59 1.47 -0.60 -4.26
C TYR A 59 1.50 0.09 -5.63
N CYS A 60 2.56 -0.16 -6.39
CA CYS A 60 2.74 0.27 -7.76
C CYS A 60 2.46 -0.93 -8.68
N PHE A 61 1.36 -0.90 -9.43
CA PHE A 61 0.93 -2.00 -10.33
C PHE A 61 0.94 -3.38 -9.63
N LEU A 62 0.19 -3.51 -8.53
CA LEU A 62 0.06 -4.74 -7.72
C LEU A 62 1.34 -5.23 -7.02
N LYS A 63 2.45 -4.49 -7.11
CA LYS A 63 3.67 -4.77 -6.36
C LYS A 63 3.86 -3.72 -5.29
N GLN A 64 4.12 -4.14 -4.06
CA GLN A 64 4.52 -3.24 -2.98
C GLN A 64 5.81 -2.53 -3.42
N CYS A 65 5.75 -1.21 -3.49
CA CYS A 65 6.85 -0.35 -3.91
C CYS A 65 7.40 0.53 -2.78
N ASN A 66 6.64 0.68 -1.69
CA ASN A 66 7.12 1.30 -0.47
C ASN A 66 6.27 0.85 0.72
N ASP A 67 6.83 0.87 1.91
CA ASP A 67 6.11 0.67 3.17
C ASP A 67 6.81 1.37 4.32
N MET A 68 6.02 1.80 5.31
CA MET A 68 6.54 2.41 6.52
C MET A 68 5.68 2.09 7.74
N ASP A 69 6.36 1.90 8.87
CA ASP A 69 5.78 1.69 10.19
C ASP A 69 6.03 2.90 11.10
N GLY A 70 5.04 3.25 11.91
CA GLY A 70 5.24 4.27 12.93
C GLY A 70 4.11 4.40 13.93
N THR A 71 4.21 5.42 14.77
CA THR A 71 3.28 5.67 15.87
C THR A 71 2.26 6.72 15.48
N ILE A 72 1.00 6.46 15.83
CA ILE A 72 -0.12 7.39 15.73
C ILE A 72 -0.15 8.24 16.99
N GLU A 73 -0.08 9.55 16.80
CA GLU A 73 -0.20 10.56 17.84
C GLU A 73 -1.66 10.87 18.19
N LYS A 74 -1.85 11.64 19.26
CA LYS A 74 -3.17 12.08 19.71
C LYS A 74 -3.87 12.85 18.59
N GLY A 75 -5.15 12.51 18.34
CA GLY A 75 -5.95 13.12 17.28
C GLY A 75 -5.81 12.44 15.91
N GLY A 76 -5.10 11.31 15.84
CA GLY A 76 -4.96 10.47 14.65
C GLY A 76 -3.84 10.91 13.71
N PHE A 77 -3.02 11.89 14.12
CA PHE A 77 -1.90 12.38 13.31
C PHE A 77 -0.71 11.42 13.39
N PHE A 78 0.11 11.39 12.34
CA PHE A 78 1.38 10.67 12.37
C PHE A 78 2.36 11.31 11.39
N TYR A 79 3.65 11.16 11.70
CA TYR A 79 4.77 11.48 10.83
C TYR A 79 5.80 10.36 10.95
N ILE A 80 6.08 9.69 9.86
CA ILE A 80 7.00 8.56 9.78
C ILE A 80 8.12 8.96 8.83
N SER A 81 9.38 8.74 9.24
CA SER A 81 10.52 9.03 8.39
C SER A 81 11.62 7.99 8.58
N ASP A 82 12.37 7.74 7.52
CA ASP A 82 13.53 6.87 7.54
C ASP A 82 14.85 7.69 7.55
N ARG A 83 15.99 7.00 7.60
CA ARG A 83 17.31 7.64 7.60
C ARG A 83 17.69 8.27 6.26
N ASN A 84 16.99 7.94 5.18
CA ASN A 84 17.21 8.48 3.84
C ASN A 84 16.41 9.77 3.61
N GLY A 85 15.67 10.24 4.62
CA GLY A 85 14.82 11.42 4.52
C GLY A 85 13.52 11.15 3.77
N HIS A 86 13.16 9.89 3.52
CA HIS A 86 11.84 9.51 3.04
C HIS A 86 10.85 9.70 4.17
N TYR A 87 9.63 10.12 3.85
CA TYR A 87 8.60 10.27 4.86
C TYR A 87 7.21 9.95 4.33
N ILE A 88 6.35 9.54 5.25
CA ILE A 88 4.90 9.50 5.07
C ILE A 88 4.27 10.16 6.29
N GLN A 89 3.34 11.07 6.06
CA GLN A 89 2.61 11.74 7.11
C GLN A 89 1.13 11.82 6.78
N GLY A 90 0.29 11.94 7.79
CA GLY A 90 -1.12 12.13 7.57
C GLY A 90 -1.94 12.16 8.85
N ARG A 91 -3.25 12.00 8.65
CA ARG A 91 -4.22 11.95 9.72
C ARG A 91 -5.24 10.84 9.45
N ILE A 92 -5.50 10.04 10.48
CA ILE A 92 -6.52 9.01 10.50
C ILE A 92 -7.78 9.59 11.16
N GLY A 93 -8.87 9.64 10.40
CA GLY A 93 -10.21 9.92 10.89
C GLY A 93 -11.03 8.64 11.10
N ASN A 94 -12.29 8.82 11.48
CA ASN A 94 -13.19 7.69 11.72
C ASN A 94 -13.47 6.90 10.44
N GLU A 95 -13.72 7.59 9.32
CA GLU A 95 -14.12 6.95 8.05
C GLU A 95 -13.02 6.95 7.00
N SER A 96 -12.11 7.91 7.07
CA SER A 96 -11.06 8.10 6.08
C SER A 96 -9.75 8.56 6.72
N ALA A 97 -8.66 8.30 6.02
CA ALA A 97 -7.33 8.76 6.34
C ALA A 97 -6.73 9.43 5.11
N THR A 98 -5.98 10.52 5.31
CA THR A 98 -5.36 11.26 4.21
C THR A 98 -3.99 11.75 4.61
N GLY A 99 -3.14 12.02 3.63
CA GLY A 99 -1.81 12.52 3.92
C GLY A 99 -0.97 12.81 2.69
N SER A 100 0.34 12.91 2.94
CA SER A 100 1.36 13.15 1.93
C SER A 100 2.54 12.22 2.15
N TRP A 101 3.30 12.01 1.09
CA TRP A 101 4.46 11.14 1.08
C TRP A 101 5.59 11.75 0.25
N PHE A 102 6.82 11.37 0.59
CA PHE A 102 8.02 11.65 -0.16
C PHE A 102 8.93 10.43 -0.10
N THR A 103 9.41 9.96 -1.25
CA THR A 103 10.37 8.87 -1.34
C THR A 103 11.32 9.05 -2.52
N THR A 104 12.32 8.19 -2.60
CA THR A 104 13.22 8.08 -3.76
C THR A 104 12.99 6.73 -4.44
N ILE A 105 12.55 6.74 -5.70
CA ILE A 105 12.34 5.53 -6.52
C ILE A 105 13.26 5.63 -7.73
N ASN A 106 14.16 4.65 -7.91
CA ASN A 106 15.14 4.64 -9.00
C ASN A 106 15.89 5.99 -9.14
N GLU A 107 16.42 6.52 -8.04
CA GLU A 107 17.13 7.81 -7.95
C GLU A 107 16.27 9.07 -8.18
N ASN A 108 14.99 8.91 -8.57
CA ASN A 108 14.06 10.02 -8.71
C ASN A 108 13.39 10.33 -7.37
N LYS A 109 13.47 11.59 -6.96
CA LYS A 109 12.73 12.12 -5.81
C LYS A 109 11.29 12.34 -6.22
N CYS A 110 10.38 11.69 -5.51
CA CYS A 110 8.96 11.74 -5.81
C CYS A 110 8.15 12.02 -4.55
N SER A 111 7.06 12.73 -4.73
CA SER A 111 6.13 13.05 -3.66
C SER A 111 4.73 13.19 -4.19
N GLY A 112 3.77 13.03 -3.31
CA GLY A 112 2.41 13.44 -3.57
C GLY A 112 1.50 13.20 -2.39
N THR A 113 0.24 12.89 -2.68
CA THR A 113 -0.80 12.71 -1.67
C THR A 113 -1.35 11.30 -1.68
N TRP A 114 -2.02 10.92 -0.60
CA TRP A 114 -2.73 9.66 -0.52
C TRP A 114 -4.02 9.83 0.27
N PHE A 115 -4.98 8.96 -0.04
CA PHE A 115 -6.30 8.92 0.56
C PHE A 115 -6.73 7.46 0.73
N ALA A 116 -7.26 7.12 1.90
CA ALA A 116 -7.80 5.80 2.21
C ALA A 116 -9.14 5.91 2.93
N LYS A 117 -10.06 4.97 2.68
CA LYS A 117 -11.32 4.80 3.41
C LYS A 117 -11.25 3.53 4.25
N ARG A 118 -11.96 3.53 5.38
CA ARG A 118 -12.12 2.35 6.22
C ARG A 118 -12.71 1.21 5.39
N ASN A 119 -12.09 0.04 5.46
CA ASN A 119 -12.65 -1.14 4.84
C ASN A 119 -13.89 -1.57 5.64
N THR A 120 -15.05 -1.69 4.97
CA THR A 120 -16.33 -2.06 5.59
C THR A 120 -16.77 -3.48 5.26
N GLU A 121 -15.92 -4.24 4.57
CA GLU A 121 -16.12 -5.63 4.18
C GLU A 121 -15.69 -6.63 5.27
#